data_AF-A0A4P9XYW7-F1
#
_entry.id   AF-A0A4P9XYW7-F1
#
_cell.length_a   1.000
_cell.length_b   1.000
_cell.length_c   1.000
_cell.angle_alpha   90.00
_cell.angle_beta   90.00
_cell.angle_gamma   90.00
#
_symmetry.space_group_name_H-M   'P 1'
#
loop_
_entity.id
_entity.type
_entity.pdbx_description
1 polymer ?
#
loop_
_entity_poly.entity_id
_entity_poly.type
_entity_poly.pdbx_seq_one_letter_code
_entity_poly.pdbx_strand_id
1 'polypeptide(L)' 'LTRFRADNPGVWVFHCHLEWHLQMGLVANFIEQPQVVSSFVLPMAVDDLCDGPQVPIF' A
#
# COMPACT_ATOMS: atom_id res chain seq x y z
N LEU A 1 9.55 6.57 19.65
CA LEU A 1 9.16 7.66 18.73
C LEU A 1 9.89 7.45 17.42
N THR A 2 9.17 7.27 16.32
CA THR A 2 9.75 7.07 14.99
C THR A 2 9.62 8.36 14.19
N ARG A 3 10.62 8.67 13.37
CA ARG A 3 10.61 9.80 12.45
C ARG A 3 11.12 9.33 11.09
N PHE A 4 10.51 9.82 10.03
CA PHE A 4 10.96 9.59 8.66
C PHE A 4 10.78 10.89 7.86
N ARG A 5 11.51 10.99 6.75
CA ARG A 5 11.34 12.06 5.77
C ARG A 5 10.36 11.54 4.71
N ALA A 6 9.41 12.39 4.33
CA ALA A 6 8.49 12.12 3.24
C ALA A 6 9.14 12.55 1.92
N ASP A 7 10.09 11.75 1.43
CA ASP A 7 10.79 11.95 0.15
C ASP A 7 10.66 10.76 -0.83
N ASN A 8 9.73 9.84 -0.58
CA ASN A 8 9.45 8.67 -1.39
C ASN A 8 7.94 8.56 -1.74
N PRO A 9 7.49 9.16 -2.86
CA PRO A 9 6.09 9.15 -3.26
C PRO A 9 5.51 7.74 -3.35
N GLY A 10 4.37 7.49 -2.71
CA GLY A 10 3.76 6.17 -2.72
C GLY A 10 2.67 6.00 -1.67
N VAL A 11 2.13 4.78 -1.60
CA VAL A 11 1.23 4.35 -0.54
C VAL A 11 1.97 3.30 0.29
N TRP A 12 2.31 3.65 1.53
CA TRP A 12 3.14 2.83 2.40
C TRP A 12 2.32 2.25 3.56
N VAL A 13 2.35 0.94 3.69
CA VAL A 13 1.66 0.24 4.79
C VAL A 13 2.49 0.35 6.07
N PHE A 14 1.85 0.80 7.15
CA PHE A 14 2.37 0.75 8.50
C PHE A 14 1.46 -0.11 9.36
N HIS A 15 1.96 -1.28 9.77
CA HIS A 15 1.16 -2.25 10.50
C HIS A 15 1.98 -2.96 11.59
N CYS A 16 1.29 -3.66 12.47
CA CYS A 16 1.93 -4.59 13.39
C CYS A 16 2.36 -5.85 12.60
N HIS A 17 3.60 -6.29 12.79
CA HIS A 17 4.16 -7.44 12.07
C HIS A 17 3.64 -8.80 12.57
N LEU A 18 2.74 -8.80 13.55
CA LEU A 18 2.04 -9.98 14.03
C LEU A 18 0.78 -10.19 13.18
N GLU A 19 0.73 -11.29 12.43
CA GLU A 19 -0.29 -11.55 11.40
C GLU A 19 -1.73 -11.40 11.92
N TRP A 20 -2.02 -11.96 13.10
CA TRP A 20 -3.33 -11.87 13.73
C TRP A 20 -3.78 -10.42 13.95
N HIS A 21 -2.85 -9.52 14.32
CA HIS A 21 -3.18 -8.11 14.51
C HIS A 21 -3.39 -7.39 13.17
N LEU A 22 -2.63 -7.74 12.12
CA LEU A 22 -2.87 -7.22 10.78
C LEU A 22 -4.26 -7.63 10.27
N GLN A 23 -4.63 -8.91 10.42
CA GLN A 23 -5.95 -9.44 10.06
C GLN A 23 -7.10 -8.78 10.85
N MET A 24 -6.86 -8.43 12.12
CA MET A 24 -7.81 -7.67 12.95
C MET A 24 -7.88 -6.17 12.59
N GLY A 25 -7.05 -5.70 11.65
CA GLY A 25 -7.09 -4.32 11.14
C GLY A 25 -6.10 -3.36 11.81
N LEU A 26 -5.07 -3.84 12.51
CA LEU A 26 -3.99 -2.99 13.05
C LEU A 26 -3.03 -2.56 11.93
N VAL A 27 -3.56 -1.76 11.01
CA VAL A 27 -2.91 -1.27 9.79
C VAL A 27 -3.27 0.19 9.54
N ALA A 28 -2.31 0.96 9.07
CA ALA A 28 -2.48 2.33 8.58
C ALA A 28 -1.74 2.48 7.26
N ASN A 29 -2.20 3.40 6.40
CA ASN A 29 -1.51 3.74 5.16
C ASN A 29 -1.01 5.18 5.24
N PHE A 30 0.27 5.38 4.88
CA PHE A 30 0.82 6.70 4.61
C PHE A 30 0.76 6.95 3.11
N ILE A 31 -0.05 7.93 2.71
CA ILE A 31 -0.11 8.38 1.32
C ILE A 31 0.83 9.57 1.19
N GLU A 32 1.96 9.34 0.53
CA GLU A 32 3.03 10.32 0.40
C GLU A 32 3.03 10.95 -0.99
N GLN A 33 3.07 12.29 -1.05
CA GLN A 33 3.09 13.06 -2.31
C GLN A 33 2.02 12.60 -3.33
N PRO A 34 0.71 12.65 -2.98
CA PRO A 34 -0.36 12.05 -3.78
C PRO A 34 -0.46 12.59 -5.20
N GLN A 35 -0.08 13.85 -5.42
CA GLN A 35 -0.05 14.45 -6.76
C GLN A 35 1.00 13.78 -7.65
N VAL A 36 2.17 13.43 -7.09
CA VAL A 36 3.22 12.71 -7.82
C VAL A 36 2.76 11.27 -8.10
N VAL A 37 2.18 10.60 -7.10
CA VAL A 37 1.65 9.23 -7.25
C VAL A 37 0.58 9.16 -8.34
N SER A 38 -0.31 10.15 -8.44
CA SER A 38 -1.34 10.18 -9.49
C SER A 38 -0.80 10.31 -10.92
N SER A 39 0.47 10.69 -11.08
CA SER A 39 1.15 10.78 -12.38
C SER A 39 1.95 9.54 -12.74
N PHE A 40 2.01 8.53 -11.86
CA PHE A 40 2.74 7.30 -12.12
C PHE A 40 2.09 6.51 -13.27
N VAL A 41 2.93 6.10 -14.22
CA VAL A 41 2.53 5.17 -15.27
C VAL A 41 2.73 3.76 -14.73
N LEU A 42 1.62 3.07 -14.44
CA LEU A 42 1.65 1.69 -13.99
C LEU A 42 1.93 0.77 -15.19
N PRO A 43 2.77 -0.26 -15.04
CA PRO A 43 2.90 -1.30 -16.05
C PRO A 43 1.55 -1.99 -16.28
N MET A 44 1.24 -2.36 -17.52
CA MET A 44 -0.01 -3.06 -17.86
C MET A 44 -0.24 -4.30 -17.00
N ALA A 45 0.82 -5.07 -16.71
CA ALA A 45 0.73 -6.24 -15.86
C ALA A 45 0.20 -5.96 -14.44
N VAL A 46 0.31 -4.73 -13.93
CA VAL A 46 -0.26 -4.33 -12.63
C VAL A 46 -1.74 -3.98 -12.78
N ASP A 47 -2.11 -3.31 -13.87
CA ASP A 47 -3.49 -2.93 -14.21
C ASP A 47 -4.35 -4.18 -14.46
N ASP A 48 -3.79 -5.16 -15.18
CA ASP A 48 -4.44 -6.44 -15.48
C ASP A 48 -4.82 -7.23 -14.20
N LEU A 49 -4.16 -6.98 -13.06
CA LEU A 49 -4.48 -7.63 -11.78
C LEU A 49 -5.81 -7.12 -11.19
N CYS A 50 -6.27 -5.93 -11.57
CA CYS A 50 -7.55 -5.39 -11.12
C CYS A 50 -8.74 -6.21 -11.66
N ASP A 51 -8.61 -6.73 -12.88
CA ASP A 51 -9.61 -7.61 -13.52
C ASP A 51 -9.31 -9.11 -13.31
N GLY A 52 -8.21 -9.42 -12.62
CA GLY A 52 -7.75 -10.77 -12.36
C GLY A 52 -8.61 -11.55 -11.36
N PRO A 53 -8.47 -12.89 -11.30
CA PRO A 53 -9.15 -13.72 -10.32
C PRO A 53 -8.85 -13.24 -8.90
N GLN A 54 -9.90 -12.93 -8.13
CA GLN A 54 -9.74 -12.55 -6.73
C GLN A 54 -9.25 -13.76 -5.96
N VAL A 55 -8.00 -13.70 -5.48
CA VAL A 55 -7.46 -14.71 -4.56
C VAL A 55 -8.03 -14.40 -3.18
N PRO A 56 -8.77 -15.32 -2.54
CA PRO A 56 -9.26 -15.08 -1.20
C PRO A 56 -8.07 -14.87 -0.26
N ILE A 57 -8.08 -13.73 0.42
CA ILE A 57 -7.27 -13.52 1.61
C ILE A 57 -7.98 -14.37 2.68
N PHE A 58 -7.31 -15.42 3.18
CA PHE A 58 -7.85 -16.50 4.01
C PHE A 58 -8.98 -16.12 4.98
#